data_AF-A0A941PGX5-F1
#
_entry.id   AF-A0A941PGX5-F1
#
_cell.length_a   1.000
_cell.length_b   1.000
_cell.length_c   1.000
_cell.angle_alpha   90.00
_cell.angle_beta   90.00
_cell.angle_gamma   90.00
#
_symmetry.space_group_name_H-M   'P 1'
#
loop_
_entity.id
_entity.type
_entity.pdbx_description
1 polymer ?
#
loop_
_entity_poly.entity_id
_entity_poly.type
_entity_poly.pdbx_seq_one_letter_code
_entity_poly.pdbx_strand_id
1 'polypeptide(L)'
;MEEEASPYAEMLNQALNAIMGLPLKIEICGAWVWLSGDTRPHKELLKQHGFRWAPKKERWFYRPEEYRSSNRGEWSMEKIRTKYGSRPVSPAAREQDKRLSA
;
A
#
# COMPACT_ATOMS: atom_id res chain seq x y z
N MET A 1 -11.21 26.73 1.11
CA MET A 1 -10.04 26.10 0.49
C MET A 1 -10.42 24.64 0.37
N GLU A 2 -10.95 24.27 -0.79
CA GLU A 2 -11.43 22.92 -1.04
C GLU A 2 -10.24 21.98 -0.84
N GLU A 3 -10.32 21.14 0.19
CA GLU A 3 -9.47 19.96 0.28
C GLU A 3 -9.90 19.07 -0.88
N GLU A 4 -9.37 19.34 -2.07
CA GLU A 4 -9.40 18.40 -3.17
C GLU A 4 -8.72 17.15 -2.65
N ALA A 5 -9.54 16.23 -2.13
CA ALA A 5 -9.15 14.85 -1.97
C ALA A 5 -8.60 14.44 -3.32
N SER A 6 -7.26 14.41 -3.40
CA SER A 6 -6.57 14.08 -4.65
C SER A 6 -7.25 12.84 -5.23
N PRO A 7 -7.51 12.77 -6.54
CA PRO A 7 -8.17 11.60 -7.15
C PRO A 7 -7.49 10.28 -6.75
N TYR A 8 -6.20 10.35 -6.38
CA TYR A 8 -5.46 9.28 -5.73
C TYR A 8 -6.08 8.76 -4.43
N ALA A 9 -6.48 9.62 -3.49
CA ALA A 9 -7.06 9.24 -2.21
C ALA A 9 -8.37 8.47 -2.40
N GLU A 10 -9.21 8.91 -3.35
CA GLU A 10 -10.48 8.25 -3.66
C GLU A 10 -10.26 6.89 -4.34
N MET A 11 -9.38 6.83 -5.35
CA MET A 11 -8.97 5.57 -6.00
C MET A 11 -8.33 4.61 -5.00
N LEU A 12 -7.48 5.11 -4.10
CA LEU A 12 -6.87 4.31 -3.04
C LEU A 12 -7.93 3.78 -2.08
N ASN A 13 -8.88 4.61 -1.66
CA ASN A 13 -9.94 4.19 -0.77
C ASN A 13 -10.82 3.10 -1.41
N GLN A 14 -11.17 3.23 -2.70
CA GLN A 14 -11.85 2.17 -3.44
C GLN A 14 -11.04 0.87 -3.50
N ALA A 15 -9.74 0.97 -3.82
CA ALA A 15 -8.85 -0.17 -3.89
C ALA A 15 -8.69 -0.87 -2.53
N LEU A 16 -8.59 -0.09 -1.45
CA LEU A 16 -8.55 -0.57 -0.07
C LEU A 16 -9.86 -1.24 0.33
N ASN A 17 -11.01 -0.63 0.04
CA ASN A 17 -12.32 -1.17 0.37
C ASN A 17 -12.57 -2.52 -0.33
N ALA A 18 -12.08 -2.69 -1.56
CA ALA A 18 -12.16 -3.95 -2.29
C ALA A 18 -11.39 -5.11 -1.63
N ILE A 19 -10.33 -4.81 -0.88
CA ILE A 19 -9.47 -5.81 -0.22
C ILE A 19 -9.65 -5.87 1.30
N MET A 20 -10.42 -4.95 1.89
CA MET A 20 -10.62 -4.83 3.33
C MET A 20 -11.26 -6.09 3.94
N GLY A 21 -12.08 -6.80 3.16
CA GLY A 21 -12.69 -8.08 3.55
C GLY A 21 -11.81 -9.31 3.36
N LEU A 22 -10.59 -9.15 2.84
CA LEU A 22 -9.67 -10.26 2.56
C LEU A 22 -8.65 -10.41 3.69
N PRO A 23 -8.13 -11.63 3.94
CA PRO A 23 -7.06 -11.87 4.91
C PRO A 23 -5.69 -11.43 4.37
N LEU A 24 -5.60 -10.18 3.90
CA LEU A 24 -4.42 -9.56 3.34
C LEU A 24 -3.78 -8.61 4.34
N LYS A 25 -2.45 -8.54 4.31
CA LYS A 25 -1.65 -7.60 5.09
C LYS A 25 -1.38 -6.38 4.23
N ILE A 26 -1.91 -5.24 4.64
CA ILE A 26 -1.73 -3.96 3.96
C ILE A 26 -0.61 -3.20 4.70
N GLU A 27 0.32 -2.62 3.97
CA GLU A 27 1.43 -1.84 4.51
C GLU A 27 1.61 -0.56 3.68
N ILE A 28 1.33 0.59 4.28
CA ILE A 28 1.49 1.90 3.62
C ILE A 28 2.90 2.41 3.91
N CYS A 29 3.62 2.80 2.86
CA CYS A 29 4.99 3.28 2.93
C CYS A 29 5.10 4.56 2.11
N GLY A 30 4.99 5.72 2.77
CA GLY A 30 4.82 7.02 2.10
C GLY A 30 3.55 7.04 1.23
N ALA A 31 3.70 7.32 -0.06
CA ALA A 31 2.63 7.31 -1.07
C ALA A 31 2.40 5.93 -1.75
N TRP A 32 2.98 4.86 -1.20
CA TRP A 32 2.94 3.52 -1.79
C TRP A 32 2.23 2.58 -0.85
N VAL A 33 1.29 1.79 -1.36
CA VAL A 33 0.60 0.78 -0.55
C VAL A 33 1.06 -0.59 -0.99
N TRP A 34 1.56 -1.39 -0.06
CA TRP A 34 2.06 -2.74 -0.27
C TRP A 34 1.07 -3.75 0.29
N LEU A 35 0.84 -4.84 -0.43
CA LEU A 35 0.03 -5.95 0.04
C LEU A 35 0.85 -7.23 0.07
N SER A 36 0.70 -7.96 1.16
CA SER A 36 1.34 -9.25 1.39
C SER A 36 0.34 -10.23 2.01
N GLY A 37 0.58 -11.53 1.88
CA GLY A 37 -0.32 -12.58 2.35
C GLY A 37 -0.97 -13.34 1.19
N ASP A 38 -2.22 -13.80 1.39
CA ASP A 38 -2.90 -14.72 0.49
C ASP A 38 -3.55 -14.01 -0.73
N THR A 39 -2.72 -13.35 -1.52
CA THR A 39 -3.14 -12.59 -2.72
C THR A 39 -3.28 -13.46 -3.97
N ARG A 40 -2.93 -14.75 -3.89
CA ARG A 40 -2.94 -15.70 -5.03
C ARG A 40 -4.33 -15.91 -5.64
N PRO A 41 -5.40 -16.16 -4.85
CA PRO A 41 -6.76 -16.27 -5.40
C PRO A 41 -7.33 -14.91 -5.83
N HIS A 42 -6.89 -13.81 -5.22
CA HIS A 42 -7.43 -12.47 -5.47
C HIS A 42 -6.59 -11.64 -6.46
N LYS A 43 -5.62 -12.25 -7.15
CA LYS A 43 -4.71 -11.56 -8.09
C LYS A 43 -5.43 -10.78 -9.18
N GLU A 44 -6.56 -11.30 -9.66
CA GLU A 44 -7.34 -10.69 -10.74
C GLU A 44 -8.07 -9.45 -10.24
N LEU A 45 -8.69 -9.53 -9.05
CA LEU A 45 -9.30 -8.39 -8.37
C LEU A 45 -8.28 -7.28 -8.14
N LEU A 46 -7.11 -7.62 -7.60
CA LEU A 46 -6.02 -6.69 -7.36
C LEU A 46 -5.59 -5.98 -8.65
N LYS A 47 -5.41 -6.74 -9.73
CA LYS A 47 -5.02 -6.18 -11.03
C LYS A 47 -6.12 -5.28 -11.62
N GLN A 48 -7.40 -5.63 -11.43
CA GLN A 48 -8.54 -4.79 -11.85
C GLN A 48 -8.60 -3.47 -11.08
N HIS A 49 -8.26 -3.46 -9.79
CA HIS A 49 -8.19 -2.24 -8.97
C HIS A 49 -6.89 -1.44 -9.14
N GLY A 50 -6.01 -1.82 -10.08
CA GLY A 50 -4.78 -1.07 -10.37
C GLY A 50 -3.58 -1.43 -9.49
N PHE A 51 -3.66 -2.48 -8.66
CA PHE A 51 -2.49 -3.01 -7.99
C PHE A 51 -1.56 -3.70 -9.00
N ARG A 52 -0.25 -3.56 -8.78
CA ARG A 52 0.78 -4.23 -9.57
C ARG A 52 1.55 -5.24 -8.74
N TRP A 53 1.84 -6.39 -9.34
CA TRP A 53 2.67 -7.43 -8.72
C TRP A 53 4.16 -7.07 -8.84
N ALA A 54 4.89 -7.14 -7.73
CA ALA A 54 6.34 -7.04 -7.69
C ALA A 54 6.94 -8.45 -7.52
N PRO A 55 7.38 -9.12 -8.60
CA PRO A 55 7.86 -10.50 -8.53
C PRO A 55 9.12 -10.66 -7.68
N LYS A 56 10.05 -9.70 -7.69
CA LYS A 56 11.25 -9.71 -6.83
C LYS A 56 10.94 -9.66 -5.32
N LYS A 57 9.78 -9.12 -4.94
CA LYS A 57 9.38 -8.92 -3.54
C LYS A 57 8.22 -9.84 -3.13
N GLU A 58 7.67 -10.58 -4.10
CA GLU A 58 6.49 -11.45 -3.97
C GLU A 58 5.31 -10.76 -3.27
N ARG A 59 5.10 -9.49 -3.63
CA ARG A 59 4.10 -8.61 -3.01
C ARG A 59 3.43 -7.76 -4.06
N TRP A 60 2.20 -7.33 -3.77
CA TRP A 60 1.53 -6.33 -4.60
C TRP A 60 1.87 -4.95 -4.09
N PHE A 61 1.84 -3.97 -4.99
CA PHE A 61 1.93 -2.57 -4.65
C PHE A 61 0.94 -1.74 -5.44
N TYR A 62 0.45 -0.69 -4.82
CA TYR A 62 -0.36 0.36 -5.41
C TYR A 62 0.43 1.65 -5.37
N ARG A 63 0.43 2.37 -6.49
CA ARG A 63 1.03 3.69 -6.58
C ARG A 63 0.22 4.57 -7.52
N PRO A 64 0.14 5.88 -7.28
CA PRO A 64 -0.34 6.82 -8.27
C PRO A 64 0.58 6.80 -9.50
N GLU A 65 0.02 7.00 -10.69
CA GLU A 65 0.80 7.07 -11.93
C GLU A 65 1.81 8.23 -11.91
N GLU A 66 1.44 9.33 -11.26
CA GLU A 66 2.26 10.53 -11.11
C GLU A 66 3.51 10.31 -10.25
N TYR A 67 3.45 9.38 -9.28
CA TYR A 67 4.58 9.00 -8.42
C TYR A 67 5.38 7.84 -9.02
N ARG A 68 5.48 7.77 -10.35
CA ARG A 68 6.34 6.80 -11.04
C ARG A 68 7.78 7.02 -10.61
N SER A 69 8.31 6.12 -9.78
CA SER A 69 9.76 6.07 -9.53
C SER A 69 10.50 5.93 -10.85
N SER A 70 11.12 7.01 -11.30
CA SER A 70 12.07 7.04 -12.42
C SER A 70 13.38 6.33 -12.07
N ASN A 71 13.59 6.08 -10.77
CA ASN A 71 14.77 5.41 -10.25
C ASN A 71 14.68 3.89 -10.44
N ARG A 72 15.41 3.34 -11.43
CA ARG A 72 15.68 1.89 -11.58
C ARG A 72 16.62 1.32 -10.50
N GLY A 73 16.92 2.07 -9.45
CA GLY A 73 17.76 1.59 -8.34
C GLY A 73 17.09 0.44 -7.58
N GLU A 74 17.89 -0.45 -7.04
CA GLU A 74 17.41 -1.56 -6.21
C GLU A 74 16.97 -1.03 -4.85
N TRP A 75 15.69 -0.66 -4.75
CA TRP A 75 15.07 -0.25 -3.49
C TRP A 75 14.59 -1.50 -2.74
N SER A 76 15.37 -1.93 -1.76
CA SER A 76 14.97 -2.93 -0.76
C SER A 76 13.88 -2.37 0.15
N MET A 77 12.98 -3.22 0.63
CA MET A 77 11.88 -2.82 1.53
C MET A 77 12.38 -2.00 2.71
N GLU A 78 13.47 -2.44 3.35
CA GLU A 78 14.07 -1.75 4.49
C GLU A 78 14.47 -0.29 4.16
N LYS A 79 15.06 -0.05 2.99
CA LYS A 79 15.44 1.29 2.54
C LYS A 79 14.22 2.19 2.30
N ILE A 80 13.12 1.62 1.80
CA ILE A 80 11.87 2.36 1.60
C ILE A 80 11.26 2.70 2.97
N ARG A 81 11.25 1.75 3.91
CA ARG A 81 10.77 1.93 5.30
C ARG A 81 11.58 2.99 6.04
N THR A 82 12.91 2.99 5.91
CA THR A 82 13.77 4.01 6.54
C THR A 82 13.55 5.39 5.94
N LYS A 83 13.35 5.49 4.62
CA LYS A 83 13.21 6.80 3.95
C LYS A 83 11.83 7.43 4.12
N TYR A 84 10.77 6.64 4.05
CA TYR A 84 9.39 7.14 4.04
C TYR A 84 8.57 6.75 5.27
N GLY A 85 9.11 5.88 6.13
CA GLY A 85 8.33 5.21 7.17
C GLY A 85 7.44 4.10 6.61
N SER A 86 7.07 3.14 7.45
CA SER A 86 6.03 2.16 7.12
C SER A 86 4.97 2.11 8.21
N ARG A 87 3.71 2.15 7.79
CA ARG A 87 2.54 1.96 8.63
C ARG A 87 1.80 0.71 8.17
N PRO A 88 1.86 -0.40 8.92
CA PRO A 88 1.01 -1.53 8.66
C PRO A 88 -0.45 -1.13 8.93
N VAL A 89 -1.34 -1.48 8.00
CA VAL A 89 -2.78 -1.28 8.12
C VAL A 89 -3.40 -2.66 8.27
N SER A 90 -3.75 -3.01 9.50
CA SER A 90 -4.48 -4.23 9.79
C SER A 90 -5.98 -3.93 9.74
N PRO A 91 -6.78 -4.67 8.96
CA PRO A 91 -8.23 -4.45 8.87
C PRO A 91 -8.96 -4.64 10.22
N ALA A 92 -8.32 -5.28 11.20
CA ALA A 92 -8.86 -5.54 12.54
C ALA A 92 -8.35 -4.60 13.66
N ALA A 93 -7.37 -3.74 13.40
CA ALA A 93 -6.71 -2.97 14.47
C ALA A 93 -6.80 -1.47 14.21
N ARG A 94 -7.90 -0.86 14.67
CA ARG A 94 -8.01 0.58 14.88
C ARG A 94 -7.34 1.04 16.19
N GLU A 95 -6.76 0.12 16.94
CA GLU A 95 -5.91 0.39 18.11
C GLU A 95 -4.49 -0.06 17.78
N GLN A 96 -3.56 0.85 17.45
CA GLN A 96 -2.12 0.78 17.80
C GLN A 96 -1.43 2.06 17.29
N ASP A 97 -1.85 3.23 17.80
CA ASP A 97 -0.99 4.41 17.87
C ASP A 97 -0.93 4.84 19.35
N LYS A 98 -0.24 4.01 20.14
CA LYS A 98 0.24 4.33 21.48
C LYS A 98 1.65 3.78 21.62
N ARG A 99 2.62 4.35 20.89
CA ARG A 99 4.03 4.27 21.29
C ARG A 99 4.91 5.12 20.39
N LEU A 100 5.18 6.36 20.82
CA LEU A 100 6.52 6.96 20.78
C LEU A 100 6.49 8.30 21.53
N SER A 101 6.47 8.19 22.86
CA SER A 101 6.96 9.21 23.76
C SER A 101 7.43 8.51 25.03
N ALA A 102 8.71 8.15 25.03
CA ALA A 102 9.53 7.85 26.19
C ALA A 102 10.91 8.46 25.92
#